data_AF-A0A4S8YTN2-F1
#
_entry.id   AF-A0A4S8YTN2-F1
#
_cell.length_a   1.000
_cell.length_b   1.000
_cell.length_c   1.000
_cell.angle_alpha   90.00
_cell.angle_beta   90.00
_cell.angle_gamma   90.00
#
_symmetry.space_group_name_H-M   'P 1'
#
loop_
_entity.id
_entity.type
_entity.pdbx_description
1 polymer ?
#
loop_
_entity_poly.entity_id
_entity_poly.type
_entity_poly.pdbx_seq_one_letter_code
_entity_poly.pdbx_strand_id
1 'polypeptide(L)'
;MITAGLYSHTETQRLSIGCYPAAEHSKYKARLDSLSELLKTGGANVTICEDIQIERWKKLIGNTTWNPICALSRCRDLELLNTSSLATIFVRKAMNEVVSVAAASGYAAIVTAEVVDVQLLRSAARDWPGVEPSMMADMRLSNKLEVEAIIGEVVSTAKALGVDTPRLETMYVLLAGLDWSLQAERTDV
;
A
#
# COMPACT_ATOMS: atom_id res chain seq x y z
N MET A 1 4.15 -25.35 1.04
CA MET A 1 5.62 -25.49 1.03
C MET A 1 6.12 -24.54 -0.06
N ILE A 2 6.95 -23.56 0.28
CA ILE A 2 7.57 -22.65 -0.71
C ILE A 2 8.79 -23.39 -1.26
N THR A 3 8.86 -23.60 -2.58
CA THR A 3 9.94 -24.32 -3.25
C THR A 3 10.77 -23.34 -4.07
N ALA A 4 12.10 -23.36 -3.90
CA ALA A 4 12.99 -22.47 -4.64
C ALA A 4 12.81 -22.63 -6.16
N GLY A 5 12.65 -21.51 -6.87
CA GLY A 5 12.48 -21.48 -8.33
C GLY A 5 11.08 -21.84 -8.84
N LEU A 6 10.12 -22.15 -7.97
CA LEU A 6 8.72 -22.41 -8.34
C LEU A 6 7.84 -21.22 -7.96
N TYR A 7 7.15 -20.65 -8.95
CA TYR A 7 6.23 -19.53 -8.78
C TYR A 7 4.80 -19.93 -9.15
N SER A 8 3.82 -19.41 -8.42
CA SER A 8 2.40 -19.57 -8.74
C SER A 8 1.82 -18.20 -9.09
N HIS A 9 1.21 -18.11 -10.28
CA HIS A 9 0.49 -16.92 -10.73
C HIS A 9 -0.99 -17.14 -10.50
N THR A 10 -1.59 -16.38 -9.58
CA THR A 10 -3.00 -16.56 -9.18
C THR A 10 -3.94 -15.53 -9.79
N GLU A 11 -3.44 -14.32 -10.13
CA GLU A 11 -4.24 -13.24 -10.71
C GLU A 11 -3.48 -12.54 -11.84
N THR A 12 -4.20 -12.15 -12.88
CA THR A 12 -3.65 -11.32 -13.97
C THR A 12 -3.55 -9.88 -13.49
N GLN A 13 -2.32 -9.39 -13.32
CA GLN A 13 -2.11 -8.04 -12.77
C GLN A 13 -2.19 -6.97 -13.86
N ARG A 14 -2.96 -5.93 -13.55
CA ARG A 14 -2.89 -4.64 -14.24
C ARG A 14 -1.65 -3.89 -13.75
N LEU A 15 -0.78 -3.48 -14.67
CA LEU A 15 0.40 -2.69 -14.39
C LEU A 15 0.17 -1.25 -14.88
N SER A 16 0.12 -0.30 -13.95
CA SER A 16 0.08 1.13 -14.29
C SER A 16 1.50 1.69 -14.30
N ILE A 17 1.88 2.37 -15.38
CA ILE A 17 3.18 3.03 -15.53
C ILE A 17 2.99 4.49 -15.93
N GLY A 18 3.92 5.36 -15.57
CA GLY A 18 3.92 6.75 -16.02
C GLY A 18 5.23 7.45 -15.66
N CYS A 19 5.47 8.60 -16.26
CA CYS A 19 6.64 9.41 -15.94
C CYS A 19 6.48 10.07 -14.56
N TYR A 20 7.59 10.18 -13.83
CA TYR A 20 7.67 10.97 -12.62
C TYR A 20 8.88 11.91 -12.70
N PRO A 21 8.68 13.23 -12.50
CA PRO A 21 7.39 13.90 -12.27
C PRO A 21 6.49 13.90 -13.51
N ALA A 22 5.17 14.01 -13.32
CA ALA A 22 4.19 13.98 -14.41
C ALA A 22 4.41 15.08 -15.48
N ALA A 23 4.98 16.22 -15.07
CA ALA A 23 5.35 17.30 -15.97
C ALA A 23 6.37 16.89 -17.06
N GLU A 24 7.14 15.81 -16.84
CA GLU A 24 8.09 15.29 -17.84
C GLU A 24 7.47 14.23 -18.76
N HIS A 25 6.16 13.97 -18.68
CA HIS A 25 5.48 12.95 -19.49
C HIS A 25 5.72 13.13 -20.99
N SER A 26 5.50 14.34 -21.53
CA SER A 26 5.71 14.62 -22.95
C SER A 26 7.17 14.41 -23.39
N LYS A 27 8.13 14.74 -22.52
CA LYS A 27 9.58 14.62 -22.77
C LYS A 27 10.01 13.16 -22.92
N TYR A 28 9.43 12.24 -22.16
CA TYR A 28 9.80 10.82 -22.17
C TYR A 28 8.77 9.90 -22.82
N LYS A 29 7.73 10.46 -23.46
CA LYS A 29 6.63 9.68 -24.04
C LYS A 29 7.12 8.53 -24.92
N ALA A 30 8.04 8.77 -25.84
CA ALA A 30 8.56 7.72 -26.73
C ALA A 30 9.24 6.56 -26.00
N ARG A 31 9.98 6.86 -24.91
CA ARG A 31 10.62 5.82 -24.06
C ARG A 31 9.58 5.05 -23.25
N LEU A 32 8.57 5.76 -22.72
CA LEU A 32 7.46 5.15 -21.97
C LEU A 32 6.62 4.23 -22.86
N ASP A 33 6.33 4.66 -24.10
CA ASP A 33 5.64 3.85 -25.10
C ASP A 33 6.45 2.58 -25.43
N SER A 34 7.76 2.72 -25.64
CA SER A 34 8.64 1.57 -25.91
C SER A 34 8.70 0.58 -24.75
N LEU A 35 8.74 1.07 -23.50
CA LEU A 35 8.67 0.22 -22.31
C LEU A 35 7.31 -0.49 -22.20
N SER A 36 6.21 0.23 -22.46
CA SER A 36 4.87 -0.35 -22.48
C SER A 36 4.77 -1.49 -23.49
N GLU A 37 5.25 -1.30 -24.71
CA GLU A 37 5.21 -2.34 -25.75
C GLU A 37 6.07 -3.55 -25.41
N LEU A 38 7.26 -3.34 -24.82
CA LEU A 38 8.11 -4.43 -24.34
C LEU A 38 7.39 -5.27 -23.27
N LEU A 39 6.75 -4.63 -22.30
CA LEU A 39 6.02 -5.30 -21.23
C LEU A 39 4.78 -6.04 -21.76
N LYS A 40 4.03 -5.43 -22.69
CA LYS A 40 2.89 -6.09 -23.35
C LYS A 40 3.32 -7.29 -24.19
N THR A 41 4.47 -7.23 -24.86
CA THR A 41 5.05 -8.37 -25.59
C THR A 41 5.36 -9.53 -24.65
N GLY A 42 5.73 -9.23 -23.41
CA GLY A 42 5.89 -10.22 -22.33
C GLY A 42 4.59 -10.70 -21.69
N GLY A 43 3.42 -10.27 -22.17
CA GLY A 43 2.10 -10.68 -21.66
C GLY A 43 1.53 -9.83 -20.53
N ALA A 44 2.16 -8.70 -20.16
CA ALA A 44 1.66 -7.82 -19.12
C ALA A 44 0.48 -6.95 -19.60
N ASN A 45 -0.51 -6.74 -18.73
CA ASN A 45 -1.62 -5.80 -18.98
C ASN A 45 -1.22 -4.39 -18.53
N VAL A 46 -0.62 -3.61 -19.43
CA VAL A 46 -0.04 -2.29 -19.11
C VAL A 46 -0.99 -1.15 -19.44
N THR A 47 -1.17 -0.23 -18.49
CA THR A 47 -1.81 1.08 -18.68
C THR A 47 -0.78 2.19 -18.49
N ILE A 48 -0.68 3.10 -19.46
CA ILE A 48 0.09 4.35 -19.30
C ILE A 48 -0.79 5.39 -18.62
N CYS A 49 -0.28 6.00 -17.55
CA CYS A 49 -0.88 7.09 -16.80
C CYS A 49 -0.17 8.39 -17.14
N GLU A 50 -0.94 9.47 -17.37
CA GLU A 50 -0.40 10.82 -17.51
C GLU A 50 0.30 11.27 -16.22
N ASP A 51 -0.39 11.10 -15.09
CA ASP A 51 0.18 11.25 -13.76
C ASP A 51 0.08 9.93 -12.99
N ILE A 52 1.23 9.28 -12.81
CA ILE A 52 1.35 8.02 -12.07
C ILE A 52 1.12 8.19 -10.56
N GLN A 53 1.26 9.40 -10.01
CA GLN A 53 1.08 9.63 -8.58
C GLN A 53 -0.38 9.43 -8.15
N ILE A 54 -1.36 9.60 -9.04
CA ILE A 54 -2.77 9.29 -8.76
C ILE A 54 -2.92 7.82 -8.37
N GLU A 55 -2.37 6.92 -9.18
CA GLU A 55 -2.42 5.47 -8.94
C GLU A 55 -1.56 5.08 -7.73
N ARG A 56 -0.43 5.77 -7.51
CA ARG A 56 0.38 5.64 -6.29
C ARG A 56 -0.44 5.96 -5.04
N TRP A 57 -1.15 7.10 -4.99
CA TRP A 57 -1.97 7.49 -3.84
C TRP A 57 -3.14 6.54 -3.60
N LYS A 58 -3.85 6.14 -4.65
CA LYS A 58 -4.92 5.12 -4.54
C LYS A 58 -4.41 3.81 -3.94
N LYS A 59 -3.19 3.38 -4.32
CA LYS A 59 -2.54 2.19 -3.76
C LYS A 59 -2.08 2.42 -2.32
N LEU A 60 -1.52 3.60 -2.01
CA LEU A 60 -1.07 3.96 -0.68
C LEU A 60 -2.21 4.00 0.35
N ILE A 61 -3.45 4.30 -0.05
CA ILE A 61 -4.61 4.18 0.87
C ILE A 61 -4.67 2.78 1.47
N GLY A 62 -4.57 1.73 0.64
CA GLY A 62 -4.56 0.35 1.11
C GLY A 62 -3.24 -0.04 1.79
N ASN A 63 -2.11 0.24 1.15
CA ASN A 63 -0.80 -0.19 1.66
C ASN A 63 -0.42 0.50 2.98
N THR A 64 -0.78 1.76 3.18
CA THR A 64 -0.45 2.51 4.42
C THR A 64 -1.38 2.13 5.57
N THR A 65 -2.46 1.38 5.32
CA THR A 65 -3.38 0.91 6.36
C THR A 65 -3.39 -0.61 6.49
N TRP A 66 -3.81 -1.36 5.47
CA TRP A 66 -3.95 -2.81 5.58
C TRP A 66 -2.62 -3.51 5.85
N ASN A 67 -1.52 -3.09 5.23
CA ASN A 67 -0.22 -3.72 5.48
C ASN A 67 0.22 -3.58 6.95
N PRO A 68 0.31 -2.37 7.54
CA PRO A 68 0.71 -2.23 8.94
C PRO A 68 -0.31 -2.85 9.90
N ILE A 69 -1.61 -2.66 9.66
CA ILE A 69 -2.65 -3.17 10.56
C ILE A 69 -2.58 -4.70 10.64
N CYS A 70 -2.54 -5.38 9.49
CA CYS A 70 -2.48 -6.83 9.45
C CYS A 70 -1.14 -7.38 9.99
N ALA A 71 -0.02 -6.70 9.73
CA ALA A 71 1.27 -7.08 10.29
C ALA A 71 1.30 -6.98 11.83
N LEU A 72 0.78 -5.88 12.38
CA LEU A 72 0.72 -5.63 13.82
C LEU A 72 -0.27 -6.55 14.53
N SER A 73 -1.47 -6.74 13.97
CA SER A 73 -2.53 -7.53 14.61
C SER A 73 -2.39 -9.03 14.35
N ARG A 74 -1.62 -9.42 13.33
CA ARG A 74 -1.54 -10.79 12.80
C ARG A 74 -2.89 -11.35 12.31
N CYS A 75 -3.85 -10.47 12.02
CA CYS A 75 -5.13 -10.80 11.38
C CYS A 75 -5.10 -10.40 9.92
N ARG A 76 -5.77 -11.16 9.05
CA ARG A 76 -6.06 -10.73 7.68
C ARG A 76 -7.11 -9.61 7.65
N ASP A 77 -7.29 -8.97 6.50
CA ASP A 77 -8.14 -7.78 6.39
C ASP A 77 -9.58 -8.03 6.86
N LEU A 78 -10.23 -9.10 6.39
CA LEU A 78 -11.59 -9.45 6.83
C LEU A 78 -11.64 -9.95 8.28
N GLU A 79 -10.65 -10.75 8.72
CA GLU A 79 -10.54 -11.16 10.12
C GLU A 79 -10.52 -9.95 11.04
N LEU A 80 -9.67 -8.96 10.77
CA LEU A 80 -9.55 -7.74 11.56
C LEU A 80 -10.89 -7.03 11.69
N LEU A 81 -11.64 -6.87 10.59
CA LEU A 81 -12.94 -6.21 10.61
C LEU A 81 -13.95 -6.88 11.56
N ASN A 82 -13.74 -8.17 11.86
CA ASN A 82 -14.59 -8.95 12.77
C ASN A 82 -14.03 -9.07 14.20
N THR A 83 -12.88 -8.44 14.51
CA THR A 83 -12.28 -8.51 15.86
C THR A 83 -12.90 -7.55 16.87
N SER A 84 -13.47 -6.43 16.42
CA SER A 84 -14.00 -5.38 17.29
C SER A 84 -15.05 -4.54 16.56
N SER A 85 -16.06 -4.08 17.29
CA SER A 85 -17.07 -3.13 16.77
C SER A 85 -16.45 -1.80 16.31
N LEU A 86 -15.22 -1.49 16.73
CA LEU A 86 -14.49 -0.29 16.33
C LEU A 86 -13.61 -0.49 15.09
N ALA A 87 -13.39 -1.73 14.64
CA ALA A 87 -12.38 -2.05 13.61
C ALA A 87 -12.63 -1.30 12.30
N THR A 88 -13.84 -1.40 11.74
CA THR A 88 -14.19 -0.71 10.48
C THR A 88 -14.03 0.80 10.57
N ILE A 89 -14.43 1.40 11.70
CA ILE A 89 -14.29 2.85 11.94
C ILE A 89 -12.82 3.25 12.06
N PHE A 90 -12.01 2.43 12.73
CA PHE A 90 -10.57 2.67 12.85
C PHE A 90 -9.89 2.65 11.49
N VAL A 91 -10.11 1.59 10.70
CA VAL A 91 -9.51 1.43 9.36
C VAL A 91 -9.93 2.59 8.45
N ARG A 92 -11.22 2.94 8.43
CA ARG A 92 -11.74 4.07 7.66
C ARG A 92 -11.06 5.38 8.01
N LYS A 93 -10.90 5.68 9.30
CA LYS A 93 -10.24 6.91 9.74
C LYS A 93 -8.76 6.93 9.39
N ALA A 94 -8.06 5.80 9.48
CA ALA A 94 -6.67 5.70 9.04
C ALA A 94 -6.54 5.91 7.52
N MET A 95 -7.44 5.34 6.72
CA MET A 95 -7.45 5.55 5.26
C MET A 95 -7.73 7.01 4.89
N ASN A 96 -8.61 7.68 5.62
CA ASN A 96 -8.90 9.10 5.42
C ASN A 96 -7.73 10.03 5.78
N GLU A 97 -6.85 9.62 6.71
CA GLU A 97 -5.60 10.34 6.96
C GLU A 97 -4.71 10.31 5.71
N VAL A 98 -4.58 9.17 5.03
CA VAL A 98 -3.87 9.08 3.74
C VAL A 98 -4.50 9.96 2.66
N VAL A 99 -5.84 9.98 2.56
CA VAL A 99 -6.58 10.87 1.65
C VAL A 99 -6.27 12.33 1.92
N SER A 100 -6.18 12.72 3.19
CA SER A 100 -5.87 14.10 3.59
C SER A 100 -4.45 14.51 3.17
N VAL A 101 -3.48 13.61 3.31
CA VAL A 101 -2.10 13.84 2.83
C VAL A 101 -2.07 13.92 1.30
N ALA A 102 -2.78 13.05 0.60
CA ALA A 102 -2.89 13.09 -0.87
C ALA A 102 -3.50 14.41 -1.35
N ALA A 103 -4.55 14.89 -0.66
CA ALA A 103 -5.20 16.16 -0.95
C ALA A 103 -4.24 17.34 -0.79
N ALA A 104 -3.51 17.41 0.33
CA ALA A 104 -2.49 18.42 0.57
C ALA A 104 -1.32 18.34 -0.44
N SER A 105 -1.08 17.15 -1.00
CA SER A 105 -0.09 16.91 -2.06
C SER A 105 -0.59 17.29 -3.47
N GLY A 106 -1.79 17.86 -3.60
CA GLY A 106 -2.35 18.32 -4.88
C GLY A 106 -3.33 17.36 -5.56
N TYR A 107 -3.73 16.27 -4.90
CA TYR A 107 -4.56 15.20 -5.50
C TYR A 107 -6.02 15.18 -5.02
N ALA A 108 -6.50 16.27 -4.40
CA ALA A 108 -7.82 16.35 -3.77
C ALA A 108 -9.00 16.06 -4.71
N ALA A 109 -8.86 16.35 -6.01
CA ALA A 109 -9.92 16.14 -7.00
C ALA A 109 -10.13 14.67 -7.40
N ILE A 110 -9.16 13.79 -7.10
CA ILE A 110 -9.13 12.43 -7.64
C ILE A 110 -9.02 11.38 -6.52
N VAL A 111 -8.27 11.68 -5.46
CA VAL A 111 -8.10 10.79 -4.31
C VAL A 111 -9.07 11.25 -3.23
N THR A 112 -10.27 10.69 -3.24
CA THR A 112 -11.38 11.11 -2.37
C THR A 112 -11.78 10.00 -1.38
N ALA A 113 -12.71 10.31 -0.49
CA ALA A 113 -13.31 9.34 0.42
C ALA A 113 -13.98 8.14 -0.29
N GLU A 114 -14.39 8.29 -1.55
CA GLU A 114 -14.95 7.18 -2.34
C GLU A 114 -13.94 6.05 -2.53
N VAL A 115 -12.65 6.38 -2.67
CA VAL A 115 -11.59 5.36 -2.76
C VAL A 115 -11.51 4.54 -1.47
N VAL A 116 -11.77 5.17 -0.32
CA VAL A 116 -11.81 4.49 0.99
C VAL A 116 -13.00 3.53 1.06
N ASP A 117 -14.17 3.94 0.58
CA ASP A 117 -15.36 3.08 0.52
C ASP A 117 -15.12 1.85 -0.35
N VAL A 118 -14.54 2.03 -1.54
CA VAL A 118 -14.19 0.92 -2.43
C VAL A 118 -13.21 -0.05 -1.76
N GLN A 119 -12.20 0.45 -1.04
CA GLN A 119 -11.24 -0.40 -0.33
C GLN A 119 -11.89 -1.22 0.78
N LEU A 120 -12.74 -0.59 1.60
CA LEU A 120 -13.43 -1.27 2.70
C LEU A 120 -14.46 -2.28 2.20
N LEU A 121 -15.26 -1.91 1.20
CA LEU A 121 -16.22 -2.83 0.57
C LEU A 121 -15.50 -4.03 -0.04
N ARG A 122 -14.37 -3.80 -0.72
CA ARG A 122 -13.56 -4.88 -1.29
C ARG A 122 -13.08 -5.85 -0.23
N SER A 123 -12.59 -5.37 0.92
CA SER A 123 -12.16 -6.24 2.02
C SER A 123 -13.33 -6.97 2.70
N ALA A 124 -14.47 -6.29 2.88
CA ALA A 124 -15.67 -6.88 3.47
C ALA A 124 -16.33 -7.94 2.58
N ALA A 125 -16.16 -7.84 1.26
CA ALA A 125 -16.74 -8.77 0.28
C ALA A 125 -15.85 -10.00 -0.02
N ARG A 126 -14.68 -10.14 0.64
CA ARG A 126 -13.81 -11.30 0.44
C ARG A 126 -14.37 -12.53 1.12
N ASP A 127 -13.95 -13.70 0.65
CA ASP A 127 -14.14 -14.95 1.39
C ASP A 127 -13.30 -14.95 2.66
N TRP A 128 -13.83 -15.54 3.74
CA TRP A 128 -13.08 -15.75 4.97
C TRP A 128 -11.82 -16.59 4.71
N PRO A 129 -10.65 -16.24 5.30
CA PRO A 129 -10.37 -15.19 6.28
C PRO A 129 -9.99 -13.81 5.70
N GLY A 130 -10.15 -13.61 4.39
CA GLY A 130 -9.66 -12.43 3.68
C GLY A 130 -8.22 -12.60 3.20
N VAL A 131 -7.60 -11.48 2.84
CA VAL A 131 -6.25 -11.42 2.26
C VAL A 131 -5.21 -11.18 3.33
N GLU A 132 -4.11 -11.92 3.21
CA GLU A 132 -2.84 -11.65 3.88
C GLU A 132 -2.02 -10.67 3.03
N PRO A 133 -1.78 -9.42 3.49
CA PRO A 133 -0.95 -8.48 2.76
C PRO A 133 0.55 -8.84 2.86
N SER A 134 1.36 -8.35 1.91
CA SER A 134 2.79 -8.68 1.80
C SER A 134 3.57 -8.43 3.11
N MET A 135 3.34 -7.30 3.76
CA MET A 135 4.01 -6.97 5.02
C MET A 135 3.67 -7.93 6.17
N MET A 136 2.46 -8.51 6.18
CA MET A 136 2.11 -9.57 7.13
C MET A 136 2.84 -10.87 6.79
N ALA A 137 2.99 -11.20 5.51
CA ALA A 137 3.80 -12.34 5.09
C ALA A 137 5.28 -12.16 5.48
N ASP A 138 5.84 -10.96 5.26
CA ASP A 138 7.22 -10.64 5.68
C ASP A 138 7.39 -10.70 7.20
N MET A 139 6.43 -10.17 7.96
CA MET A 139 6.42 -10.26 9.43
C MET A 139 6.42 -11.73 9.91
N ARG A 140 5.64 -12.61 9.26
CA ARG A 140 5.62 -14.05 9.61
C ARG A 140 6.93 -14.76 9.32
N LEU A 141 7.70 -14.28 8.36
CA LEU A 141 9.01 -14.82 7.99
C LEU A 141 10.17 -14.09 8.67
N SER A 142 9.87 -13.15 9.58
CA SER A 142 10.86 -12.24 10.18
C SER A 142 11.73 -11.53 9.13
N ASN A 143 11.17 -11.23 7.95
CA ASN A 143 11.83 -10.40 6.96
C ASN A 143 11.79 -8.93 7.38
N LYS A 144 12.71 -8.15 6.80
CA LYS A 144 12.69 -6.70 6.93
C LYS A 144 11.40 -6.15 6.33
N LEU A 145 10.68 -5.34 7.10
CA LEU A 145 9.43 -4.73 6.69
C LEU A 145 9.67 -3.44 5.90
N GLU A 146 8.78 -3.14 4.97
CA GLU A 146 8.78 -1.90 4.17
C GLU A 146 8.25 -0.68 4.97
N VAL A 147 8.68 -0.50 6.22
CA VAL A 147 8.18 0.53 7.14
C VAL A 147 8.36 1.94 6.55
N GLU A 148 9.61 2.29 6.23
CA GLU A 148 9.97 3.62 5.75
C GLU A 148 9.42 3.90 4.34
N ALA A 149 9.41 2.88 3.47
CA ALA A 149 8.98 3.03 2.09
C ALA A 149 7.46 3.23 1.94
N ILE A 150 6.66 2.74 2.88
CA ILE A 150 5.20 2.81 2.83
C ILE A 150 4.67 3.85 3.82
N ILE A 151 4.62 3.51 5.11
CA ILE A 151 3.96 4.36 6.11
C ILE A 151 4.86 5.51 6.56
N GLY A 152 6.18 5.30 6.65
CA GLY A 152 7.14 6.34 6.99
C GLY A 152 7.11 7.50 5.99
N GLU A 153 7.11 7.19 4.70
CA GLU A 153 7.01 8.20 3.63
C GLU A 153 5.72 9.03 3.72
N VAL A 154 4.56 8.41 3.99
CA VAL A 154 3.29 9.13 4.12
C VAL A 154 3.27 10.02 5.36
N VAL A 155 3.76 9.53 6.50
CA VAL A 155 3.87 10.32 7.74
C VAL A 155 4.85 11.49 7.58
N SER A 156 6.00 11.26 6.94
CA SER A 156 6.99 12.30 6.63
C SER A 156 6.39 13.39 5.73
N THR A 157 5.66 12.97 4.68
CA THR A 157 4.96 13.88 3.77
C THR A 157 3.88 14.68 4.51
N ALA A 158 3.09 14.02 5.37
CA ALA A 158 2.07 14.67 6.18
C ALA A 158 2.66 15.78 7.05
N LYS A 159 3.77 15.49 7.74
CA LYS A 159 4.48 16.44 8.58
C LYS A 159 5.02 17.64 7.80
N ALA A 160 5.59 17.40 6.62
CA ALA A 160 6.09 18.47 5.74
C ALA A 160 4.96 19.40 5.25
N LEU A 161 3.75 18.87 5.10
CA LEU A 161 2.56 19.60 4.64
C LEU A 161 1.67 20.13 5.77
N GLY A 162 2.01 19.87 7.04
CA GLY A 162 1.21 20.27 8.19
C GLY A 162 -0.15 19.56 8.30
N VAL A 163 -0.23 18.29 7.88
CA VAL A 163 -1.43 17.46 7.95
C VAL A 163 -1.33 16.51 9.14
N ASP A 164 -2.32 16.55 10.03
CA ASP A 164 -2.40 15.63 11.18
C ASP A 164 -2.73 14.21 10.73
N THR A 165 -1.90 13.23 11.14
CA THR A 165 -2.11 11.80 10.84
C THR A 165 -1.91 10.90 12.07
N PRO A 166 -2.65 11.13 13.17
CA PRO A 166 -2.36 10.50 14.46
C PRO A 166 -2.46 8.97 14.44
N ARG A 167 -3.32 8.37 13.60
CA ARG A 167 -3.40 6.91 13.47
C ARG A 167 -2.21 6.38 12.68
N LEU A 168 -1.83 7.06 11.61
CA LEU A 168 -0.65 6.68 10.83
C LEU A 168 0.63 6.81 11.66
N GLU A 169 0.79 7.90 12.43
CA GLU A 169 1.92 8.09 13.35
C GLU A 169 1.99 6.98 14.41
N THR A 170 0.84 6.63 15.00
CA THR A 170 0.78 5.52 15.97
C THR A 170 1.20 4.20 15.33
N MET A 171 0.65 3.87 14.15
CA MET A 171 1.01 2.65 13.43
C MET A 171 2.48 2.66 12.99
N TYR A 172 3.03 3.79 12.57
CA TYR A 172 4.43 3.93 12.19
C TYR A 172 5.36 3.57 13.36
N VAL A 173 5.12 4.15 14.54
CA VAL A 173 5.94 3.87 15.73
C VAL A 173 5.89 2.39 16.12
N LEU A 174 4.69 1.80 16.14
CA LEU A 174 4.52 0.39 16.47
C LEU A 174 5.17 -0.53 15.44
N LEU A 175 5.03 -0.22 14.15
CA LEU A 175 5.59 -1.01 13.07
C LEU A 175 7.12 -0.92 13.03
N ALA A 176 7.70 0.25 13.30
CA ALA A 176 9.15 0.41 13.43
C ALA A 176 9.70 -0.43 14.59
N GLY A 177 9.00 -0.46 15.73
CA GLY A 177 9.35 -1.33 16.86
C GLY A 177 9.28 -2.82 16.51
N LEU A 178 8.23 -3.24 15.78
CA LEU A 178 8.09 -4.61 15.28
C LEU A 178 9.21 -4.98 14.31
N ASP A 179 9.52 -4.13 13.32
CA ASP A 179 10.60 -4.39 12.37
C ASP A 179 11.94 -4.55 13.10
N TRP A 180 12.26 -3.64 14.03
CA TRP A 180 13.46 -3.72 14.85
C TRP A 180 13.55 -5.05 15.61
N SER A 181 12.47 -5.48 16.27
CA SER A 181 12.49 -6.74 17.03
C SER A 181 12.70 -7.96 16.12
N LEU A 182 12.07 -7.98 14.94
CA LEU A 182 12.24 -9.06 13.97
C LEU A 182 13.68 -9.12 13.44
N GLN A 183 14.32 -7.96 13.24
CA GLN A 183 15.71 -7.91 12.79
C GLN A 183 16.70 -8.34 13.89
N ALA A 184 16.44 -7.97 15.15
CA ALA A 184 17.27 -8.36 16.29
C ALA A 184 17.27 -9.88 16.51
N GLU A 185 16.11 -10.53 16.41
CA GLU A 185 15.99 -11.99 16.53
C GLU A 185 16.77 -12.74 15.44
N ARG A 186 16.95 -12.15 14.26
CA ARG A 186 17.72 -12.76 13.17
C ARG A 186 19.23 -12.64 13.35
N THR A 187 19.71 -11.64 14.07
CA THR A 187 21.15 -11.49 14.35
C THR A 187 21.64 -12.38 15.48
N ASP A 188 20.72 -12.92 16.30
CA ASP A 188 21.04 -13.81 17.41
C ASP A 188 21.01 -15.31 17.01
N VAL A 189 20.82 -15.61 15.72
CA VAL A 189 20.82 -16.97 15.12
C VAL A 189 21.99 -17.12 14.16
#